data_AF-A0AAJ1TIC9-F1
#
_entry.id   AF-A0AAJ1TIC9-F1
#
_cell.length_a   1.000
_cell.length_b   1.000
_cell.length_c   1.000
_cell.angle_alpha   90.00
_cell.angle_beta   90.00
_cell.angle_gamma   90.00
#
_symmetry.space_group_name_H-M   'P 1'
#
loop_
_entity.id
_entity.type
_entity.pdbx_description
1 polymer ?
#
loop_
_entity_poly.entity_id
_entity_poly.type
_entity_poly.pdbx_seq_one_letter_code
_entity_poly.pdbx_strand_id
1 'polypeptide(L)'
;MSMPEIPEQPHRPQFSEVIIDLLESIALEEIALSHLIHSEAKKIKAFIGGQLDFPTNPSNQDIENFNQHIQKLADITVMKDWLLYRKLEGVIHLSTQRMRKGEKQGHYPKEDTYDFHNDIYEFDDLESQENHFPFEFYDGE
;
A
#
# COMPACT_ATOMS: atom_id res chain seq x y z
N MET A 1 6.29 -1.38 -41.75
CA MET A 1 5.99 -2.53 -40.88
C MET A 1 4.63 -2.25 -40.25
N SER A 2 3.62 -3.09 -40.50
CA SER A 2 2.29 -2.96 -39.87
C SER A 2 2.34 -3.48 -38.43
N MET A 3 1.53 -2.87 -37.55
CA MET A 3 1.43 -3.29 -36.16
C MET A 3 0.82 -4.71 -36.09
N PRO A 4 1.31 -5.61 -35.21
CA PRO A 4 0.73 -6.94 -35.05
C PRO A 4 -0.71 -6.84 -34.52
N GLU A 5 -1.63 -7.59 -35.11
CA GLU A 5 -3.00 -7.73 -34.60
C GLU A 5 -3.03 -8.79 -33.50
N ILE A 6 -3.61 -8.41 -32.34
CA ILE A 6 -3.78 -9.33 -31.21
C ILE A 6 -5.06 -10.13 -31.45
N PRO A 7 -5.00 -11.47 -31.50
CA PRO A 7 -6.19 -12.30 -31.72
C PRO A 7 -7.21 -12.15 -30.58
N GLU A 8 -8.50 -12.28 -30.91
CA GLU A 8 -9.55 -12.29 -29.91
C GLU A 8 -9.43 -13.54 -29.02
N GLN A 9 -9.50 -13.33 -27.71
CA GLN A 9 -9.41 -14.40 -26.72
C GLN A 9 -10.77 -14.62 -26.07
N PRO A 10 -11.22 -15.88 -25.90
CA PRO A 10 -12.57 -16.18 -25.43
C PRO A 10 -12.83 -15.78 -23.97
N HIS A 11 -11.79 -15.54 -23.16
CA HIS A 11 -11.88 -15.26 -21.72
C HIS A 11 -11.15 -13.97 -21.35
N ARG A 12 -11.25 -12.94 -22.20
CA ARG A 12 -10.66 -11.62 -21.86
C ARG A 12 -11.50 -10.96 -20.76
N PRO A 13 -10.92 -10.64 -19.60
CA PRO A 13 -11.65 -10.00 -18.50
C PRO A 13 -12.13 -8.60 -18.91
N GLN A 14 -13.22 -8.17 -18.30
CA GLN A 14 -13.69 -6.80 -18.39
C GLN A 14 -12.72 -5.88 -17.68
N PHE A 15 -12.65 -4.64 -18.14
CA PHE A 15 -11.74 -3.66 -17.55
C PHE A 15 -12.02 -3.40 -16.06
N SER A 16 -13.28 -3.41 -15.64
CA SER A 16 -13.64 -3.28 -14.23
C SER A 16 -13.10 -4.42 -13.38
N GLU A 17 -13.14 -5.65 -13.90
CA GLU A 17 -12.58 -6.83 -13.23
C GLU A 17 -11.06 -6.68 -13.11
N VAL A 18 -10.38 -6.26 -14.18
CA VAL A 18 -8.93 -6.00 -14.14
C VAL A 18 -8.56 -4.93 -13.11
N ILE A 19 -9.36 -3.85 -12.97
CA ILE A 19 -9.09 -2.82 -11.96
C ILE A 19 -9.24 -3.39 -10.54
N ILE A 20 -10.28 -4.20 -10.30
CA ILE A 20 -10.49 -4.87 -9.01
C ILE A 20 -9.31 -5.79 -8.71
N ASP A 21 -8.91 -6.64 -9.66
CA ASP A 21 -7.79 -7.58 -9.50
C ASP A 21 -6.47 -6.84 -9.21
N LEU A 22 -6.24 -5.68 -9.84
CA LEU A 22 -5.06 -4.87 -9.59
C LEU A 22 -5.07 -4.24 -8.19
N LEU A 23 -6.22 -3.75 -7.73
CA LEU A 23 -6.36 -3.22 -6.37
C LEU A 23 -6.19 -4.34 -5.32
N GLU A 24 -6.76 -5.52 -5.57
CA GLU A 24 -6.59 -6.69 -4.72
C GLU A 24 -5.12 -7.11 -4.64
N SER A 25 -4.42 -7.14 -5.79
CA SER A 25 -2.98 -7.43 -5.82
C SER A 25 -2.16 -6.43 -5.00
N ILE A 26 -2.52 -5.14 -5.01
CA ILE A 26 -1.84 -4.11 -4.21
C ILE A 26 -2.09 -4.34 -2.71
N ALA A 27 -3.34 -4.60 -2.33
CA ALA A 27 -3.72 -4.89 -0.94
C ALA A 27 -2.99 -6.14 -0.41
N LEU A 28 -2.89 -7.20 -1.21
CA LEU A 28 -2.14 -8.41 -0.85
C LEU A 28 -0.64 -8.14 -0.65
N GLU A 29 -0.05 -7.28 -1.48
CA GLU A 29 1.36 -6.89 -1.35
C GLU A 29 1.61 -6.06 -0.08
N GLU A 30 0.67 -5.21 0.31
CA GLU A 30 0.71 -4.43 1.56
C GLU A 30 0.56 -5.30 2.81
N ILE A 31 -0.36 -6.28 2.78
CA ILE A 31 -0.50 -7.28 3.84
C ILE A 31 0.80 -8.09 4.00
N ALA A 32 1.38 -8.53 2.89
CA ALA A 32 2.65 -9.27 2.91
C ALA A 32 3.80 -8.42 3.49
N LEU A 33 3.88 -7.13 3.14
CA LEU A 33 4.87 -6.22 3.69
C LEU A 33 4.70 -6.02 5.20
N SER A 34 3.46 -5.88 5.67
CA SER A 34 3.13 -5.79 7.09
C SER A 34 3.60 -7.02 7.88
N HIS A 35 3.38 -8.22 7.34
CA HIS A 35 3.87 -9.46 7.95
C HIS A 35 5.40 -9.53 7.98
N LEU A 36 6.08 -9.04 6.94
CA LEU A 36 7.53 -8.99 6.89
C LEU A 36 8.08 -8.05 7.98
N ILE A 37 7.54 -6.83 8.07
CA ILE A 37 7.92 -5.85 9.11
C ILE A 37 7.70 -6.43 10.50
N HIS A 38 6.55 -7.07 10.74
CA HIS A 38 6.25 -7.72 12.02
C HIS A 38 7.25 -8.83 12.37
N SER A 39 7.61 -9.66 11.40
CA SER A 39 8.62 -10.72 11.57
C SER A 39 9.98 -10.15 11.94
N GLU A 40 10.41 -9.07 11.28
CA GLU A 40 11.67 -8.37 11.60
C GLU A 40 11.60 -7.69 12.97
N ALA A 41 10.48 -7.08 13.35
CA ALA A 41 10.28 -6.51 14.68
C ALA A 41 10.41 -7.57 15.79
N LYS A 42 9.90 -8.80 15.55
CA LYS A 42 10.11 -9.93 16.46
C LYS A 42 11.59 -10.30 16.60
N LYS A 43 12.37 -10.29 15.52
CA LYS A 43 13.82 -10.53 15.58
C LYS A 43 14.53 -9.44 16.37
N ILE A 44 14.17 -8.17 16.17
CA ILE A 44 14.69 -7.04 16.95
C ILE A 44 14.40 -7.23 18.43
N LYS A 45 13.16 -7.56 18.80
CA LYS A 45 12.79 -7.84 20.18
C LYS A 45 13.57 -9.01 20.77
N ALA A 46 13.77 -10.09 20.00
CA ALA A 46 14.55 -11.24 20.43
C ALA A 46 16.05 -10.92 20.62
N PHE A 47 16.60 -10.04 19.79
CA PHE A 47 18.00 -9.58 19.89
C PHE A 47 18.22 -8.70 21.12
N ILE A 48 17.35 -7.72 21.33
CA ILE A 48 17.45 -6.74 22.43
C ILE A 48 17.06 -7.38 23.78
N GLY A 49 16.14 -8.34 23.78
CA GLY A 49 15.59 -8.94 24.99
C GLY A 49 14.44 -8.13 25.58
N GLY A 50 13.72 -8.72 26.53
CA GLY A 50 12.52 -8.12 27.13
C GLY A 50 12.80 -6.91 28.01
N GLN A 51 14.03 -6.76 28.51
CA GLN A 51 14.45 -5.70 29.42
C GLN A 51 15.65 -4.91 28.89
N LEU A 52 15.89 -4.95 27.57
CA LEU A 52 17.12 -4.42 26.94
C LEU A 52 18.40 -5.08 27.48
N ASP A 53 18.27 -6.35 27.86
CA ASP A 53 19.27 -7.14 28.56
C ASP A 53 20.23 -7.89 27.62
N PHE A 54 19.96 -7.86 26.31
CA PHE A 54 20.73 -8.54 25.27
C PHE A 54 21.05 -9.99 25.66
N PRO A 55 20.08 -10.92 25.60
CA PRO A 55 20.21 -12.27 26.16
C PRO A 55 21.36 -13.11 25.57
N THR A 56 21.85 -12.74 24.40
CA THR A 56 22.97 -13.40 23.71
C THR A 56 24.34 -12.79 24.03
N ASN A 57 24.39 -11.72 24.84
CA ASN A 57 25.56 -10.93 25.18
C ASN A 57 26.45 -10.59 23.96
N PRO A 58 25.88 -9.90 22.95
CA PRO A 58 26.57 -9.54 21.71
C PRO A 58 27.71 -8.54 21.95
N SER A 59 28.71 -8.54 21.09
CA SER A 59 29.75 -7.51 21.14
C SER A 59 29.22 -6.16 20.64
N ASN A 60 29.91 -5.06 20.97
CA ASN A 60 29.57 -3.73 20.43
C ASN A 60 29.57 -3.71 18.89
N GLN A 61 30.44 -4.50 18.26
CA GLN A 61 30.49 -4.62 16.80
C GLN A 61 29.24 -5.34 16.26
N ASP A 62 28.73 -6.35 16.96
CA ASP A 62 27.49 -7.04 16.57
C ASP A 62 26.29 -6.10 16.70
N ILE A 63 26.24 -5.27 17.75
CA ILE A 63 25.20 -4.25 17.94
C ILE A 63 25.25 -3.21 16.82
N GLU A 64 26.43 -2.74 16.44
CA GLU A 64 26.59 -1.79 15.34
C GLU A 64 26.13 -2.39 14.00
N ASN A 65 26.57 -3.61 13.69
CA ASN A 65 26.15 -4.34 12.50
C ASN A 65 24.63 -4.54 12.47
N PHE A 66 24.03 -4.88 13.61
CA PHE A 66 22.59 -5.05 13.74
C PHE A 66 21.84 -3.75 13.48
N ASN A 67 22.31 -2.62 14.04
CA ASN A 67 21.72 -1.31 13.79
C ASN A 67 21.81 -0.90 12.31
N GLN A 68 22.94 -1.17 11.65
CA GLN A 68 23.08 -0.93 10.22
C GLN A 68 22.10 -1.79 9.39
N HIS A 69 21.81 -3.02 9.82
CA HIS A 69 20.80 -3.86 9.18
C HIS A 69 19.39 -3.29 9.35
N ILE A 70 19.03 -2.81 10.54
CA ILE A 70 17.73 -2.17 10.77
C ILE A 70 17.57 -0.93 9.90
N GLN A 71 18.60 -0.10 9.77
CA GLN A 71 18.57 1.09 8.91
C GLN A 71 18.32 0.70 7.45
N LYS A 72 19.06 -0.28 6.92
CA LYS A 72 18.84 -0.80 5.56
C LYS A 72 17.44 -1.35 5.36
N LEU A 73 16.90 -2.07 6.36
CA LEU A 73 15.54 -2.58 6.30
C LEU A 73 14.53 -1.42 6.23
N ALA A 74 14.70 -0.38 7.05
CA ALA A 74 13.83 0.79 7.03
C ALA A 74 13.87 1.50 5.66
N ASP A 75 15.06 1.69 5.09
CA ASP A 75 15.22 2.29 3.76
C ASP A 75 14.49 1.48 2.68
N ILE A 76 14.63 0.14 2.71
CA ILE A 76 13.97 -0.76 1.76
C ILE A 76 12.45 -0.71 1.92
N THR A 77 11.94 -0.69 3.15
CA THR A 77 10.51 -0.58 3.43
C THR A 77 9.94 0.72 2.87
N VAL A 78 10.58 1.87 3.12
CA VAL A 78 10.14 3.17 2.59
C VAL A 78 10.13 3.17 1.07
N MET A 79 11.15 2.60 0.43
CA MET A 79 11.17 2.44 -1.03
C MET A 79 10.02 1.55 -1.53
N LYS A 80 9.67 0.51 -0.79
CA LYS A 80 8.59 -0.40 -1.15
C LYS A 80 7.22 0.27 -1.02
N ASP A 81 6.97 0.99 0.06
CA ASP A 81 5.75 1.77 0.27
C ASP A 81 5.56 2.81 -0.83
N TRP A 82 6.64 3.48 -1.24
CA TRP A 82 6.59 4.43 -2.34
C TRP A 82 6.23 3.75 -3.69
N LEU A 83 6.76 2.55 -3.96
CA LEU A 83 6.41 1.79 -5.16
C LEU A 83 4.95 1.31 -5.14
N LEU A 84 4.43 0.90 -3.98
CA LEU A 84 3.03 0.53 -3.80
C LEU A 84 2.11 1.73 -4.04
N TYR A 85 2.44 2.88 -3.46
CA TYR A 85 1.73 4.13 -3.71
C TYR A 85 1.69 4.48 -5.20
N ARG A 86 2.82 4.36 -5.91
CA ARG A 86 2.89 4.63 -7.35
C ARG A 86 2.01 3.68 -8.18
N LYS A 87 1.96 2.40 -7.81
CA LYS A 87 1.07 1.42 -8.47
C LYS A 87 -0.39 1.82 -8.27
N LEU A 88 -0.78 2.19 -7.05
CA LEU A 88 -2.13 2.62 -6.72
C LEU A 88 -2.52 3.86 -7.52
N GLU A 89 -1.65 4.88 -7.55
CA GLU A 89 -1.84 6.09 -8.37
C GLU A 89 -2.08 5.73 -9.84
N GLY A 90 -1.29 4.79 -10.39
CA GLY A 90 -1.45 4.29 -11.75
C GLY A 90 -2.81 3.64 -12.00
N VAL A 91 -3.29 2.79 -11.08
CA VAL A 91 -4.60 2.13 -11.20
C VAL A 91 -5.75 3.14 -11.13
N ILE A 92 -5.68 4.11 -10.20
CA ILE A 92 -6.66 5.20 -10.09
C ILE A 92 -6.69 6.05 -11.36
N HIS A 93 -5.53 6.35 -11.93
CA HIS A 93 -5.44 7.10 -13.17
C HIS A 93 -6.10 6.35 -14.33
N LEU A 94 -5.86 5.04 -14.45
CA LEU A 94 -6.47 4.18 -15.47
C LEU A 94 -8.01 4.14 -15.34
N SER A 95 -8.54 4.05 -14.11
CA SER A 95 -9.98 4.02 -13.88
C SER A 95 -10.64 5.36 -14.29
N THR A 96 -10.00 6.48 -13.95
CA THR A 96 -10.51 7.84 -14.25
C THR A 96 -10.46 8.17 -15.74
N GLN A 97 -9.41 7.73 -16.46
CA GLN A 97 -9.32 7.93 -17.91
C GLN A 97 -10.46 7.23 -18.69
N ARG A 98 -10.95 6.08 -18.20
CA ARG A 98 -12.06 5.37 -18.85
C ARG A 98 -13.39 6.09 -18.67
N MET A 99 -13.65 6.66 -17.48
CA MET A 99 -14.84 7.48 -17.23
C MET A 99 -14.93 8.65 -18.22
N ARG A 100 -13.80 9.35 -18.45
CA ARG A 100 -13.71 10.47 -19.40
C ARG A 100 -13.92 10.09 -20.87
N LYS A 101 -13.66 8.85 -21.27
CA LYS A 101 -13.89 8.37 -22.65
C LYS A 101 -15.34 7.92 -22.88
N GLY A 102 -16.10 7.64 -21.82
CA GLY A 102 -17.52 7.28 -21.89
C GLY A 102 -18.48 8.47 -22.13
N GLU A 103 -18.01 9.71 -21.92
CA GLU A 103 -18.87 10.92 -21.95
C GLU A 103 -18.96 11.63 -23.31
N LYS A 104 -18.36 11.09 -24.39
CA LYS A 104 -18.52 11.67 -25.74
C LYS A 104 -19.75 11.15 -26.48
N GLN A 105 -20.92 11.25 -25.85
CA GLN A 105 -22.23 11.28 -26.54
C GLN A 105 -23.29 11.82 -25.58
N GLY A 106 -23.47 13.15 -25.55
CA GLY A 106 -24.52 13.83 -24.80
C GLY A 106 -24.18 15.28 -24.48
N HIS A 107 -25.04 16.21 -24.88
CA HIS A 107 -24.91 17.66 -24.73
C HIS A 107 -25.35 18.13 -23.32
N TYR A 108 -24.62 19.11 -22.73
CA TYR A 108 -24.62 19.58 -21.32
C TYR A 108 -25.87 20.37 -20.84
N PRO A 109 -26.01 20.66 -19.52
CA PRO A 109 -25.38 21.86 -18.94
C PRO A 109 -24.56 21.63 -17.64
N LYS A 110 -23.68 22.62 -17.35
CA LYS A 110 -22.81 22.86 -16.18
C LYS A 110 -23.62 22.96 -14.86
N GLU A 111 -23.13 22.89 -13.63
CA GLU A 111 -21.86 22.93 -12.87
C GLU A 111 -22.01 21.85 -11.76
N ASP A 112 -21.01 21.06 -11.39
CA ASP A 112 -20.20 21.29 -10.19
C ASP A 112 -18.84 20.60 -10.38
N THR A 113 -17.76 21.37 -10.36
CA THR A 113 -16.39 20.85 -10.43
C THR A 113 -16.03 20.18 -9.11
N TYR A 114 -16.00 18.85 -9.07
CA TYR A 114 -15.28 18.11 -8.03
C TYR A 114 -13.78 18.35 -8.23
N ASP A 115 -13.20 19.16 -7.34
CA ASP A 115 -11.79 19.51 -7.32
C ASP A 115 -11.04 18.57 -6.36
N PHE A 116 -10.45 17.51 -6.91
CA PHE A 116 -9.65 16.53 -6.17
C PHE A 116 -8.47 17.16 -5.39
N HIS A 117 -8.06 18.40 -5.71
CA HIS A 117 -7.04 19.09 -4.95
C HIS A 117 -7.53 19.68 -3.63
N ASN A 118 -8.84 19.90 -3.44
CA ASN A 118 -9.38 20.42 -2.17
C ASN A 118 -9.65 19.30 -1.14
N ASP A 119 -10.13 18.14 -1.59
CA ASP A 119 -10.53 17.06 -0.66
C ASP A 119 -9.33 16.40 0.07
N ILE A 120 -8.11 16.54 -0.47
CA ILE A 120 -6.89 16.05 0.19
C ILE A 120 -6.54 16.91 1.42
N TYR A 121 -6.96 18.18 1.46
CA TYR A 121 -6.72 19.08 2.59
C TYR A 121 -7.87 19.12 3.61
N GLU A 122 -8.99 18.44 3.34
CA GLU A 122 -10.15 18.35 4.26
C GLU A 122 -10.16 17.05 5.08
N PHE A 123 -9.17 16.17 4.89
CA PHE A 123 -9.02 14.93 5.67
C PHE A 123 -8.28 15.13 7.00
N ASP A 124 -7.56 16.24 7.18
CA ASP A 124 -6.84 16.57 8.43
C ASP A 124 -7.78 17.07 9.55
N ASP A 125 -9.03 17.44 9.24
CA ASP A 125 -9.99 18.00 10.21
C ASP A 125 -10.93 16.95 10.86
N LEU A 126 -10.74 15.65 10.59
CA LEU A 126 -11.51 14.55 11.20
C LEU A 126 -10.78 13.81 12.34
N GLU A 127 -9.84 14.47 13.02
CA GLU A 127 -9.19 13.96 14.23
C GLU A 127 -10.06 14.05 15.51
N SER A 128 -11.38 14.15 15.40
CA SER A 128 -12.25 14.28 16.58
C SER A 128 -13.55 13.49 16.46
N GLN A 129 -13.43 12.17 16.40
CA GLN A 129 -14.41 11.30 17.06
C GLN A 129 -13.79 9.93 17.36
N GLU A 130 -13.80 9.57 18.64
CA GLU A 130 -13.40 8.28 19.18
C GLU A 130 -14.11 7.13 18.45
N ASN A 131 -13.49 6.62 17.39
CA ASN A 131 -13.93 5.38 16.77
C ASN A 131 -13.13 4.24 17.39
N HIS A 132 -13.74 3.70 18.44
CA HIS A 132 -13.42 2.42 19.04
C HIS A 132 -13.44 1.31 17.96
N PHE A 133 -12.30 1.02 17.34
CA PHE A 133 -12.12 -0.15 16.50
C PHE A 133 -12.21 -1.42 17.37
N PRO A 134 -13.14 -2.35 17.13
CA PRO A 134 -13.17 -3.62 17.84
C PRO A 134 -12.18 -4.58 17.17
N PHE A 135 -10.89 -4.37 17.41
CA PHE A 135 -9.88 -5.42 17.18
C PHE A 135 -9.58 -6.07 18.53
N GLU A 136 -10.46 -6.97 18.96
CA GLU A 136 -10.11 -7.92 20.02
C GLU A 136 -9.09 -8.90 19.46
N PHE A 137 -7.82 -8.69 19.82
CA PHE A 137 -6.81 -9.73 19.75
C PHE A 137 -7.18 -10.79 20.79
N TYR A 138 -7.62 -11.96 20.33
CA TYR A 138 -7.69 -13.15 21.17
C TYR A 138 -6.27 -13.52 21.60
N ASP A 139 -5.89 -13.11 22.81
CA ASP A 139 -4.77 -13.72 23.54
C ASP A 139 -5.27 -15.06 24.10
N GLY A 140 -4.91 -16.14 23.40
CA GLY A 140 -5.03 -17.49 23.92
C GLY A 140 -3.81 -17.82 24.78
N GLU A 141 -4.08 -18.21 26.03
CA GLU A 141 -3.15 -18.82 26.99
C GLU A 141 -2.37 -20.01 26.42
#